data_AF-A0AA36AK17-F1
#
_entry.id   AF-A0AA36AK17-F1
#
_cell.length_a   1.000
_cell.length_b   1.000
_cell.length_c   1.000
_cell.angle_alpha   90.00
_cell.angle_beta   90.00
_cell.angle_gamma   90.00
#
_symmetry.space_group_name_H-M   'P 1'
#
loop_
_entity.id
_entity.type
_entity.pdbx_description
1 polymer ?
#
loop_
_entity_poly.entity_id
_entity_poly.type
_entity_poly.pdbx_seq_one_letter_code
_entity_poly.pdbx_strand_id
1 'polypeptide(L)'
;MDLFFTPVTDVFASESITSIKSMVIKNQTRWSTHIDRMADERTPKQLFYGELAEGKCNQCKHRKRFKDSIRTNMKSLRVDPKAIETLTSDRAGWRTKVWGGMEAFEEVRMTHERLKRNLKKTVEINEKELMRMTHASFTEENIPKSSILNEKRLGKVFNTVSN
;
A
#
# COMPACT_ATOMS: atom_id res chain seq x y z
N MET A 1 13.47 23.80 -6.59
CA MET A 1 13.86 22.38 -6.79
C MET A 1 13.67 21.70 -5.46
N ASP A 2 12.45 21.28 -5.19
CA ASP A 2 12.06 20.74 -3.90
C ASP A 2 12.56 19.30 -3.78
N LEU A 3 13.66 19.10 -3.05
CA LEU A 3 14.10 17.79 -2.55
C LEU A 3 13.20 17.30 -1.39
N PHE A 4 11.91 17.64 -1.43
CA PHE A 4 10.91 17.15 -0.50
C PHE A 4 10.47 15.76 -0.96
N PHE A 5 11.00 14.73 -0.31
CA PHE A 5 10.53 13.33 -0.27
C PHE A 5 9.49 12.99 -1.35
N THR A 6 9.92 12.83 -2.59
CA THR A 6 9.06 12.35 -3.66
C THR A 6 8.61 10.94 -3.31
N PRO A 7 7.30 10.64 -3.30
CA PRO A 7 6.83 9.32 -2.95
C PRO A 7 7.35 8.30 -3.98
N VAL A 8 7.66 7.09 -3.53
CA VAL A 8 8.24 6.02 -4.35
C VAL A 8 7.42 5.71 -5.62
N THR A 9 6.10 5.96 -5.60
CA THR A 9 5.24 5.87 -6.79
C THR A 9 5.63 6.83 -7.89
N ASP A 10 6.01 8.05 -7.53
CA ASP A 10 6.28 9.13 -8.48
C ASP A 10 7.69 8.94 -9.07
N VAL A 11 8.61 8.37 -8.28
CA VAL A 11 9.93 7.92 -8.75
C VAL A 11 9.80 6.80 -9.79
N PHE A 12 8.96 5.79 -9.53
CA PHE A 12 8.73 4.72 -10.50
C PHE A 12 8.08 5.22 -11.79
N ALA A 13 7.19 6.21 -11.68
CA ALA A 13 6.56 6.84 -12.84
C ALA A 13 7.56 7.71 -13.64
N SER A 14 8.47 8.43 -12.98
CA SER A 14 9.46 9.29 -13.65
C SER A 14 10.59 8.52 -14.31
N GLU A 15 10.97 7.36 -13.75
CA GLU A 15 12.16 6.61 -14.20
C GLU A 15 11.83 5.42 -15.11
N SER A 16 10.56 5.18 -15.44
CA SER A 16 10.10 3.97 -16.18
C SER A 16 10.49 2.63 -15.50
N ILE A 17 10.73 2.65 -14.19
CA ILE A 17 11.16 1.49 -13.41
C ILE A 17 9.94 0.73 -12.86
N THR A 18 9.87 -0.56 -13.15
CA THR A 18 8.85 -1.46 -12.54
C THR A 18 9.14 -1.78 -11.09
N SER A 19 8.08 -1.89 -10.28
CA SER A 19 8.15 -2.39 -8.90
C SER A 19 8.80 -3.78 -8.82
N ILE A 20 9.47 -4.07 -7.69
CA ILE A 20 10.03 -5.39 -7.36
C ILE A 20 8.99 -6.49 -7.54
N LYS A 21 7.74 -6.24 -7.10
CA LYS A 21 6.65 -7.22 -7.21
C LYS A 21 6.37 -7.56 -8.68
N SER A 22 6.35 -6.56 -9.55
CA SER A 22 6.13 -6.71 -10.99
C SER A 22 7.29 -7.45 -11.66
N MET A 23 8.53 -7.18 -11.23
CA MET A 23 9.72 -7.94 -11.69
C MET A 23 9.62 -9.43 -11.31
N VAL A 24 9.24 -9.73 -10.06
CA VAL A 24 9.09 -11.11 -9.58
C VAL A 24 7.99 -11.84 -10.38
N ILE A 25 6.83 -11.22 -10.54
CA ILE A 25 5.71 -11.78 -11.32
C ILE A 25 6.13 -12.05 -12.77
N LYS A 26 6.78 -11.08 -13.42
CA LYS A 26 7.28 -11.20 -14.80
C LYS A 26 8.23 -12.38 -14.95
N ASN A 27 9.21 -12.51 -14.05
CA ASN A 27 10.24 -13.55 -14.13
C ASN A 27 9.65 -14.94 -13.86
N GLN A 28 8.82 -15.08 -12.83
CA GLN A 28 8.16 -16.35 -12.50
C GLN A 28 7.24 -16.81 -13.64
N THR A 29 6.46 -15.89 -14.20
CA THR A 29 5.57 -16.15 -15.34
C THR A 29 6.36 -16.60 -16.56
N ARG A 30 7.40 -15.83 -16.95
CA ARG A 30 8.28 -16.20 -18.08
C ARG A 30 8.94 -17.56 -17.90
N TRP A 31 9.47 -17.85 -16.71
CA TRP A 31 10.12 -19.12 -16.43
C TRP A 31 9.14 -20.30 -16.52
N SER A 32 7.96 -20.19 -15.91
CA SER A 32 6.93 -21.24 -16.01
C SER A 32 6.53 -21.55 -17.45
N THR A 33 6.40 -20.51 -18.28
CA THR A 33 6.04 -20.66 -19.70
C THR A 33 7.19 -21.14 -20.56
N HIS A 34 8.43 -21.01 -20.08
CA HIS A 34 9.58 -21.61 -20.73
C HIS A 34 9.62 -23.10 -20.48
N ILE A 35 9.38 -23.54 -19.25
CA ILE A 35 9.31 -24.96 -18.87
C ILE A 35 8.23 -25.67 -19.67
N ASP A 36 7.05 -25.08 -19.78
CA ASP A 36 5.93 -25.65 -20.53
C ASP A 36 6.28 -25.93 -22.00
N ARG A 37 7.08 -25.06 -22.61
CA ARG A 37 7.56 -25.20 -24.00
C ARG A 37 8.77 -26.13 -24.16
N MET A 38 9.38 -26.60 -23.08
CA MET A 38 10.43 -27.62 -23.18
C MET A 38 9.82 -28.97 -23.55
N ALA A 39 10.61 -29.83 -24.20
CA ALA A 39 10.22 -31.22 -24.43
C ALA A 39 10.07 -31.96 -23.10
N ASP A 40 9.14 -32.92 -23.03
CA ASP A 40 8.81 -33.67 -21.80
C ASP A 40 9.96 -34.56 -21.30
N GLU A 41 10.90 -34.90 -22.17
CA GLU A 41 12.12 -35.64 -21.83
C GLU A 41 13.14 -34.80 -21.06
N ARG A 42 12.98 -33.46 -21.04
CA ARG A 42 13.94 -32.56 -20.39
C ARG A 42 13.77 -32.61 -18.89
N THR A 43 14.88 -32.87 -18.18
CA THR A 43 14.93 -32.93 -16.71
C THR A 43 14.24 -31.74 -16.00
N PRO A 44 14.39 -30.47 -16.43
CA PRO A 44 13.69 -29.36 -15.79
C PRO A 44 12.16 -29.47 -15.83
N LYS A 45 11.60 -29.98 -16.94
CA LYS A 45 10.16 -30.17 -17.10
C LYS A 45 9.69 -31.37 -16.28
N GLN A 46 10.41 -32.49 -16.35
CA GLN A 46 10.12 -33.68 -15.54
C GLN A 46 10.15 -33.38 -14.04
N LEU A 47 11.19 -32.69 -13.56
CA LEU A 47 11.30 -32.31 -12.15
C LEU A 47 10.19 -31.34 -11.76
N PHE A 48 9.88 -30.35 -12.61
CA PHE A 48 8.84 -29.38 -12.32
C PHE A 48 7.47 -30.04 -12.18
N TYR A 49 7.05 -30.86 -13.15
CA TYR A 49 5.76 -31.54 -13.10
C TYR A 49 5.75 -32.70 -12.09
N GLY A 50 6.88 -33.34 -11.83
CA GLY A 50 7.06 -34.33 -10.76
C GLY A 50 6.82 -33.72 -9.37
N GLU A 51 7.45 -32.58 -9.07
CA GLU A 51 7.18 -31.84 -7.83
C GLU A 51 5.73 -31.33 -7.74
N LEU A 52 5.11 -31.01 -8.88
CA LEU A 52 3.68 -30.64 -8.92
C LEU A 52 2.74 -31.83 -8.65
N ALA A 53 3.14 -33.04 -9.04
CA ALA A 53 2.36 -34.27 -8.89
C ALA A 53 2.56 -34.92 -7.51
N GLU A 54 3.81 -35.03 -7.05
CA GLU A 54 4.21 -35.88 -5.91
C GLU A 54 4.80 -35.10 -4.72
N GLY A 55 5.00 -33.78 -4.85
CA GLY A 55 5.71 -32.97 -3.85
C GLY A 55 5.15 -33.07 -2.43
N LYS A 56 5.95 -33.63 -1.51
CA LYS A 56 5.63 -33.80 -0.08
C LYS A 56 5.48 -32.44 0.61
N CYS A 57 4.43 -32.27 1.41
CA CYS A 57 4.20 -31.05 2.20
C CYS A 57 4.62 -31.23 3.66
N ASN A 58 5.37 -30.27 4.19
CA ASN A 58 5.69 -30.24 5.62
C ASN A 58 4.46 -29.81 6.43
N GLN A 59 4.08 -30.60 7.45
CA GLN A 59 2.82 -30.50 8.17
C GLN A 59 2.64 -29.23 9.02
N CYS A 60 3.70 -28.46 9.27
CA CYS A 60 3.67 -27.31 10.18
C CYS A 60 3.88 -26.00 9.43
N LYS A 61 2.79 -25.41 8.92
CA LYS A 61 2.67 -24.19 8.10
C LYS A 61 3.02 -24.39 6.62
N HIS A 62 1.99 -24.52 5.79
CA HIS A 62 2.14 -24.60 4.34
C HIS A 62 2.77 -23.31 3.81
N ARG A 63 4.06 -23.36 3.43
CA ARG A 63 4.64 -22.38 2.51
C ARG A 63 3.82 -22.41 1.22
N LYS A 64 3.49 -21.24 0.67
CA LYS A 64 2.75 -21.14 -0.59
C LYS A 64 3.50 -21.94 -1.65
N ARG A 65 2.86 -22.97 -2.22
CA ARG A 65 3.48 -23.81 -3.25
C ARG A 65 3.80 -22.95 -4.47
N PHE A 66 4.83 -23.35 -5.23
CA PHE A 66 5.18 -22.65 -6.46
C PHE A 66 3.99 -22.58 -7.44
N LYS A 67 3.24 -23.68 -7.57
CA LYS A 67 1.97 -23.74 -8.34
C LYS A 67 0.99 -22.64 -7.97
N ASP A 68 0.78 -22.44 -6.67
CA ASP A 68 -0.19 -21.46 -6.17
C ASP A 68 0.32 -20.04 -6.39
N SER A 69 1.63 -19.82 -6.33
CA SER A 69 2.26 -18.54 -6.69
C SER A 69 2.05 -18.22 -8.16
N ILE A 70 2.33 -19.16 -9.09
CA ILE A 70 2.06 -18.98 -10.52
C ILE A 70 0.56 -18.75 -10.76
N ARG A 71 -0.32 -19.54 -10.17
CA ARG A 71 -1.78 -19.36 -10.28
C ARG A 71 -2.22 -17.95 -9.83
N THR A 72 -1.65 -17.45 -8.73
CA THR A 72 -1.98 -16.10 -8.22
C THR A 72 -1.45 -15.01 -9.15
N ASN A 73 -0.23 -15.19 -9.66
CA ASN A 73 0.38 -14.25 -10.61
C ASN A 73 -0.44 -14.17 -11.90
N MET A 74 -0.86 -15.31 -12.45
CA MET A 74 -1.66 -15.38 -13.67
C MET A 74 -3.02 -14.67 -13.50
N LYS A 75 -3.69 -14.89 -12.36
CA LYS A 75 -4.91 -14.14 -12.01
C LYS A 75 -4.65 -12.63 -11.93
N SER A 76 -3.51 -12.24 -11.36
CA SER A 76 -3.11 -10.82 -11.25
C SER A 76 -2.85 -10.19 -12.63
N LEU A 77 -2.38 -10.99 -13.60
CA LEU A 77 -2.18 -10.60 -14.99
C LEU A 77 -3.44 -10.72 -15.87
N ARG A 78 -4.61 -11.04 -15.28
CA ARG A 78 -5.88 -11.28 -15.99
C ARG A 78 -5.80 -12.43 -17.02
N VAL A 79 -4.96 -13.43 -16.75
CA VAL A 79 -4.84 -14.65 -17.56
C VAL A 79 -5.50 -15.80 -16.80
N ASP A 80 -6.37 -16.55 -17.46
CA ASP A 80 -6.96 -17.76 -16.89
C ASP A 80 -5.87 -18.83 -16.69
N PRO A 81 -5.63 -19.31 -15.45
CA PRO A 81 -4.64 -20.35 -15.20
C PRO A 81 -4.87 -21.67 -15.95
N LYS A 82 -6.11 -21.98 -16.36
CA LYS A 82 -6.41 -23.20 -17.12
C LYS A 82 -6.02 -23.10 -18.60
N ALA A 83 -5.96 -21.88 -19.13
CA ALA A 83 -5.66 -21.63 -20.54
C ALA A 83 -4.16 -21.42 -20.79
N ILE A 84 -3.28 -21.68 -19.81
CA ILE A 84 -1.85 -21.37 -19.95
C ILE A 84 -1.22 -22.22 -21.05
N GLU A 85 -1.36 -23.54 -21.02
CA GLU A 85 -0.71 -24.48 -21.95
C GLU A 85 -1.09 -24.22 -23.42
N THR A 86 -2.33 -23.79 -23.65
CA THR A 86 -2.80 -23.41 -24.99
C THR A 86 -2.25 -22.05 -25.42
N LEU A 87 -2.14 -21.08 -24.50
CA LEU A 87 -1.66 -19.73 -24.78
C LEU A 87 -0.14 -19.63 -24.90
N THR A 88 0.61 -20.50 -24.25
CA THR A 88 2.09 -20.54 -24.29
C THR A 88 2.62 -21.10 -25.59
N SER A 89 1.84 -21.92 -26.29
CA SER A 89 2.17 -22.45 -27.61
C SER A 89 2.46 -21.33 -28.62
N ASP A 90 1.66 -20.26 -28.59
CA ASP A 90 1.95 -19.02 -29.31
C ASP A 90 2.86 -18.09 -28.49
N ARG A 91 4.16 -18.11 -28.81
CA ARG A 91 5.17 -17.27 -28.14
C ARG A 91 4.89 -15.78 -28.28
N ALA A 92 4.39 -15.33 -29.44
CA ALA A 92 4.20 -13.91 -29.71
C ALA A 92 2.97 -13.40 -28.95
N GLY A 93 1.83 -14.08 -29.11
CA GLY A 93 0.60 -13.76 -28.37
C GLY A 93 0.77 -13.87 -26.86
N TRP A 94 1.55 -14.84 -26.38
CA TRP A 94 1.88 -14.94 -24.96
C TRP A 94 2.63 -13.70 -24.43
N ARG A 95 3.63 -13.21 -25.16
CA ARG A 95 4.40 -12.02 -24.74
C ARG A 95 3.50 -10.79 -24.67
N THR A 96 2.64 -10.59 -25.67
CA THR A 96 1.70 -9.48 -25.70
C THR A 96 0.72 -9.54 -24.53
N LYS A 97 0.15 -10.72 -24.24
CA LYS A 97 -0.74 -10.91 -23.08
C LYS A 97 -0.05 -10.63 -21.75
N VAL A 98 1.16 -11.16 -21.55
CA VAL A 98 1.91 -10.92 -20.30
C VAL A 98 2.27 -9.45 -20.16
N TRP A 99 2.65 -8.77 -21.25
CA TRP A 99 2.97 -7.35 -21.21
C TRP A 99 1.74 -6.50 -20.84
N GLY A 100 0.63 -6.66 -21.55
CA GLY A 100 -0.61 -5.94 -21.23
C GLY A 100 -1.15 -6.27 -19.84
N GLY A 101 -1.03 -7.54 -19.40
CA GLY A 101 -1.34 -7.94 -18.04
C GLY A 101 -0.45 -7.27 -16.99
N MET A 102 0.82 -7.03 -17.32
CA MET A 102 1.77 -6.36 -16.41
C MET A 102 1.50 -4.86 -16.29
N GLU A 103 1.14 -4.22 -17.38
CA GLU A 103 0.71 -2.82 -17.40
C GLU A 103 -0.55 -2.63 -16.54
N ALA A 104 -1.58 -3.45 -16.76
CA ALA A 104 -2.79 -3.42 -15.95
C ALA A 104 -2.53 -3.73 -14.46
N PHE A 105 -1.59 -4.64 -14.16
CA PHE A 105 -1.19 -4.94 -12.79
C PHE A 105 -0.54 -3.73 -12.12
N GLU A 106 0.36 -3.05 -12.81
CA GLU A 106 1.06 -1.88 -12.30
C GLU A 106 0.10 -0.71 -12.09
N GLU A 107 -0.84 -0.49 -13.02
CA GLU A 107 -1.88 0.53 -12.90
C GLU A 107 -2.76 0.31 -11.66
N VAL A 108 -3.23 -0.92 -11.43
CA VAL A 108 -4.03 -1.27 -10.24
C VAL A 108 -3.21 -1.08 -8.95
N ARG A 109 -1.92 -1.42 -8.96
CA ARG A 109 -1.04 -1.20 -7.81
C ARG A 109 -0.89 0.29 -7.51
N MET A 110 -0.63 1.09 -8.55
CA MET A 110 -0.41 2.54 -8.44
C MET A 110 -1.65 3.28 -7.96
N THR A 111 -2.83 2.92 -8.49
CA THR A 111 -4.11 3.46 -8.03
C THR A 111 -4.37 3.11 -6.57
N HIS A 112 -4.13 1.87 -6.15
CA HIS A 112 -4.26 1.45 -4.75
C HIS A 112 -3.32 2.23 -3.82
N GLU A 113 -2.05 2.41 -4.20
CA GLU A 113 -1.07 3.17 -3.42
C GLU A 113 -1.40 4.67 -3.35
N ARG A 114 -2.00 5.24 -4.40
CA ARG A 114 -2.49 6.62 -4.41
C ARG A 114 -3.72 6.77 -3.50
N LEU A 115 -4.67 5.85 -3.57
CA LEU A 115 -5.86 5.84 -2.70
C LEU A 115 -5.46 5.75 -1.22
N LYS A 116 -4.56 4.82 -0.87
CA LYS A 116 -4.06 4.67 0.50
C LYS A 116 -3.41 5.95 1.03
N ARG A 117 -2.65 6.66 0.19
CA ARG A 117 -2.05 7.96 0.54
C ARG A 117 -3.11 9.04 0.74
N ASN A 118 -4.08 9.13 -0.16
CA ASN A 118 -5.16 10.12 -0.05
C ASN A 118 -5.98 9.90 1.22
N LEU A 119 -6.32 8.65 1.55
CA LEU A 119 -7.04 8.30 2.78
C LEU A 119 -6.26 8.72 4.04
N LYS A 120 -4.94 8.49 4.08
CA LYS A 120 -4.11 8.95 5.19
C LYS A 120 -4.13 10.48 5.32
N LYS A 121 -3.97 11.18 4.19
CA LYS A 121 -4.04 12.65 4.17
C LYS A 121 -5.39 13.17 4.67
N THR A 122 -6.50 12.57 4.25
CA THR A 122 -7.84 13.00 4.68
C THR A 122 -8.09 12.74 6.16
N VAL A 123 -7.61 11.63 6.70
CA VAL A 123 -7.69 11.34 8.14
C VAL A 123 -6.88 12.37 8.93
N GLU A 124 -5.63 12.64 8.52
CA GLU A 124 -4.79 13.66 9.16
C GLU A 124 -5.40 15.06 9.09
N ILE A 125 -6.05 15.43 7.98
CA ILE A 125 -6.74 16.73 7.83
C ILE A 125 -7.93 16.79 8.78
N ASN A 126 -8.76 15.74 8.82
CA ASN A 126 -9.94 15.68 9.67
C ASN A 126 -9.58 15.69 11.17
N GLU A 127 -8.51 15.01 11.57
CA GLU A 127 -7.97 15.05 12.94
C GLU A 127 -7.48 16.45 13.31
N LYS A 128 -6.79 17.14 12.39
CA LYS A 128 -6.34 18.53 12.60
C LYS A 128 -7.53 19.50 12.68
N GLU A 129 -8.56 19.28 11.90
CA GLU A 129 -9.79 20.09 11.92
C GLU A 129 -10.55 19.89 13.23
N LEU A 130 -10.68 18.64 13.70
CA LEU A 130 -11.24 18.33 15.00
C LEU A 130 -10.46 19.01 16.13
N MET A 131 -9.13 18.95 16.12
CA MET A 131 -8.27 19.65 17.09
C MET A 131 -8.46 21.17 17.03
N ARG A 132 -8.60 21.76 15.83
CA ARG A 132 -8.86 23.21 15.70
C ARG A 132 -10.21 23.61 16.27
N MET A 133 -11.25 22.81 16.03
CA MET A 133 -12.60 23.07 16.55
C MET A 133 -12.66 22.93 18.08
N THR A 134 -11.97 21.94 18.66
CA THR A 134 -11.89 21.77 20.12
C THR A 134 -11.10 22.88 20.80
N HIS A 135 -10.04 23.39 20.16
CA HIS A 135 -9.33 24.56 20.65
C HIS A 135 -10.16 25.86 20.51
N ALA A 136 -10.95 26.01 19.45
CA ALA A 136 -11.82 27.17 19.23
C ALA A 136 -12.99 27.24 20.24
N SER A 137 -13.62 26.12 20.55
CA SER A 137 -14.67 26.06 21.58
C SER A 137 -14.14 26.25 23.00
N PHE A 138 -12.87 25.94 23.27
CA PHE A 138 -12.22 26.20 24.54
C PHE A 138 -11.88 27.69 24.77
N THR A 139 -11.82 28.50 23.70
CA THR A 139 -11.49 29.94 23.80
C THR A 139 -12.70 30.86 23.87
N GLU A 140 -13.93 30.36 23.66
CA GLU A 140 -15.14 31.20 23.66
C GLU A 140 -15.97 31.16 24.96
N GLU A 141 -15.63 30.33 25.96
CA GLU A 141 -16.26 30.37 27.29
C GLU A 141 -15.23 30.49 28.44
N ASN A 142 -15.32 31.62 29.16
CA ASN A 142 -14.75 31.92 30.49
C ASN A 142 -13.26 32.29 30.65
N ILE A 143 -12.95 33.57 30.35
CA ILE A 143 -12.16 34.38 31.30
C ILE A 143 -12.95 35.67 31.57
N PRO A 144 -13.46 35.89 32.81
CA PRO A 144 -14.15 37.13 33.13
C PRO A 144 -13.14 38.30 33.13
N LYS A 145 -13.32 39.23 32.19
CA LYS A 145 -12.61 40.52 32.15
C LYS A 145 -13.23 41.48 33.17
N SER A 146 -12.98 41.30 34.47
CA SER A 146 -13.20 42.37 35.45
C SER A 146 -12.52 42.08 36.79
N SER A 147 -11.35 42.69 37.03
CA SER A 147 -11.01 43.39 38.28
C SER A 147 -9.51 43.73 38.33
N ILE A 148 -9.04 44.55 37.40
CA ILE A 148 -7.90 45.42 37.66
C ILE A 148 -8.51 46.74 38.14
N LEU A 149 -8.64 46.93 39.46
CA LEU A 149 -8.68 48.26 40.09
C LEU A 149 -8.58 48.17 41.61
N ASN A 150 -7.61 48.92 42.13
CA ASN A 150 -7.44 49.42 43.50
C ASN A 150 -6.78 48.54 44.56
N GLU A 151 -5.51 48.26 44.30
CA GLU A 151 -4.46 48.40 45.30
C GLU A 151 -4.36 49.87 45.74
N LYS A 152 -5.22 50.32 46.68
CA LYS A 152 -5.13 51.64 47.38
C LYS A 152 -6.20 51.77 48.47
N ARG A 153 -5.86 51.40 49.71
CA ARG A 153 -6.31 51.96 51.02
C ARG A 153 -6.23 50.91 52.13
N LEU A 154 -5.02 50.53 52.51
CA LEU A 154 -4.74 50.17 53.90
C LEU A 154 -4.24 51.43 54.58
N GLY A 155 -5.15 52.19 55.20
CA GLY A 155 -4.81 53.44 55.86
C GLY A 155 -6.04 54.14 56.43
N LYS A 156 -6.27 53.92 57.73
CA LYS A 156 -6.98 54.77 58.70
C LYS A 156 -8.45 55.11 58.41
N VAL A 157 -9.34 54.51 59.20
CA VAL A 157 -10.29 55.29 60.02
C VAL A 157 -10.34 54.66 61.41
N PHE A 158 -9.69 55.34 62.35
CA PHE A 158 -9.78 55.12 63.79
C PHE A 158 -11.09 55.75 64.30
N ASN A 159 -11.80 55.01 65.17
CA ASN A 159 -12.51 55.46 66.37
C ASN A 159 -13.92 56.12 66.35
N THR A 160 -14.75 55.47 67.20
CA THR A 160 -15.75 55.97 68.18
C THR A 160 -17.04 56.64 67.70
N VAL A 161 -18.20 56.09 68.12
CA VAL A 161 -19.18 56.73 69.05
C VAL A 161 -20.03 55.65 69.73
N SER A 162 -20.23 55.83 71.04
CA SER A 162 -21.00 55.03 72.02
C SER A 162 -22.46 54.71 71.67
N ASN A 163 -22.97 53.59 72.18
CA ASN A 163 -23.90 53.58 73.33
C ASN A 163 -23.82 52.24 74.06
#